data_AF-A0A6L6B8D9-F1
#
_entry.id   AF-A0A6L6B8D9-F1
#
_cell.length_a   1.000
_cell.length_b   1.000
_cell.length_c   1.000
_cell.angle_alpha   90.00
_cell.angle_beta   90.00
_cell.angle_gamma   90.00
#
_symmetry.space_group_name_H-M   'P 1'
#
loop_
_entity.id
_entity.type
_entity.pdbx_description
1 polymer ?
#
loop_
_entity_poly.entity_id
_entity_poly.type
_entity_poly.pdbx_seq_one_letter_code
_entity_poly.pdbx_strand_id
1 'polypeptide(L)' 'VTRAAKVIFGPAARPLPQLAITVDADGYIVAQQPFTEPVGPSFWERSS' A
#
# COMPACT_ATOMS: atom_id res chain seq x y z
N VAL A 1 -6.05 2.85 -16.23
CA VAL A 1 -5.24 2.49 -15.05
C VAL A 1 -5.69 3.34 -13.87
N THR A 2 -6.00 2.73 -12.72
CA THR A 2 -6.45 3.45 -11.51
C THR A 2 -5.28 4.19 -10.83
N ARG A 3 -5.55 5.27 -10.10
CA ARG A 3 -4.54 6.18 -9.53
C ARG A 3 -3.97 5.68 -8.19
N ALA A 4 -3.56 4.42 -8.07
CA ALA A 4 -2.85 3.86 -6.90
C ALA A 4 -3.34 4.36 -5.51
N ALA A 5 -4.64 4.23 -5.25
CA ALA A 5 -5.28 4.69 -4.00
C ALA A 5 -5.07 6.18 -3.65
N LYS A 6 -4.82 7.05 -4.65
CA LYS A 6 -4.77 8.51 -4.48
C LYS A 6 -6.03 8.97 -3.75
N VAL A 7 -5.82 9.73 -2.67
CA VAL A 7 -6.92 10.40 -1.98
C VAL A 7 -7.55 11.40 -2.94
N ILE A 8 -8.83 11.20 -3.25
CA ILE A 8 -9.61 12.10 -4.09
C ILE A 8 -10.70 12.84 -3.30
N PHE A 9 -10.95 12.44 -2.05
CA PHE A 9 -11.93 13.05 -1.15
C PHE A 9 -11.69 12.61 0.31
N GLY A 10 -12.30 13.31 1.26
CA GLY A 10 -12.25 13.00 2.68
C GLY A 10 -10.99 13.52 3.40
N PRO A 11 -10.87 13.26 4.72
CA PRO A 11 -9.83 13.88 5.55
C PRO A 11 -8.48 13.15 5.51
N ALA A 12 -8.37 12.03 4.79
CA ALA A 12 -7.14 11.26 4.73
C ALA A 12 -6.04 12.07 4.03
N ALA A 13 -4.88 12.22 4.68
CA ALA A 13 -3.80 13.04 4.15
C ALA A 13 -2.90 12.30 3.14
N ARG A 14 -3.04 10.97 2.99
CA ARG A 14 -2.14 10.14 2.17
C ARG A 14 -2.84 8.93 1.54
N PRO A 15 -2.34 8.42 0.40
CA PRO A 15 -2.81 7.16 -0.17
C PRO A 15 -2.48 5.97 0.73
N LEU A 16 -3.19 4.86 0.53
CA LEU A 16 -2.84 3.58 1.15
C LEU A 16 -1.60 2.99 0.46
N PRO A 17 -0.63 2.44 1.22
CA PRO A 17 0.53 1.78 0.62
C PRO A 17 0.09 0.56 -0.19
N GLN A 18 0.74 0.33 -1.32
CA GLN A 18 0.45 -0.80 -2.19
C GLN A 18 1.23 -2.04 -1.75
N LEU A 19 0.57 -3.21 -1.81
CA LEU A 19 1.23 -4.49 -1.63
C LEU A 19 1.60 -5.04 -3.01
N ALA A 20 2.90 -5.29 -3.23
CA ALA A 20 3.35 -5.95 -4.45
C ALA A 20 2.91 -7.43 -4.41
N ILE A 21 2.17 -7.86 -5.43
CA ILE A 21 1.64 -9.22 -5.55
C ILE A 21 2.17 -9.91 -6.81
N THR A 22 2.28 -11.24 -6.76
CA THR A 22 2.64 -12.09 -7.89
C THR A 22 1.87 -13.39 -7.85
N VAL A 23 2.00 -14.17 -8.91
CA VAL A 23 1.59 -15.58 -8.95
C VAL A 23 2.81 -16.44 -8.67
N ASP A 24 2.67 -17.46 -7.83
CA ASP A 24 3.72 -18.46 -7.56
C ASP A 24 3.71 -19.60 -8.61
N ALA A 25 4.54 -20.62 -8.39
CA ALA A 25 4.65 -21.75 -9.31
C ALA A 25 3.39 -22.63 -9.37
N ASP A 26 2.57 -22.62 -8.32
CA ASP A 26 1.34 -23.40 -8.20
C ASP A 26 0.10 -22.62 -8.66
N GLY A 27 0.27 -21.34 -9.03
CA GLY A 27 -0.80 -20.48 -9.53
C GLY A 27 -1.51 -19.65 -8.45
N TYR A 28 -0.99 -19.62 -7.21
CA TYR A 28 -1.60 -18.82 -6.13
C TYR A 28 -1.10 -17.39 -6.11
N ILE A 29 -1.95 -16.49 -5.63
CA ILE A 29 -1.59 -15.08 -5.43
C ILE A 29 -0.83 -14.95 -4.11
N VAL A 30 0.40 -14.45 -4.19
CA VAL A 30 1.29 -14.26 -3.05
C VAL A 30 1.88 -12.86 -3.02
N ALA A 31 2.27 -12.39 -1.83
CA ALA A 31 2.98 -11.12 -1.68
C ALA A 31 4.44 -11.29 -2.09
N GLN A 32 4.95 -10.38 -2.92
CA GLN A 32 6.36 -10.37 -3.33
C GLN A 32 7.28 -9.78 -2.26
N GLN A 33 6.76 -8.83 -1.48
CA GLN A 33 7.48 -8.13 -0.42
C GLN A 33 6.51 -7.49 0.58
N PRO A 34 6.98 -7.05 1.76
CA PRO A 34 6.21 -6.20 2.67
C PRO A 34 5.82 -4.86 2.05
N PHE A 35 4.94 -4.12 2.72
CA PHE A 35 4.67 -2.71 2.36
C PHE A 35 5.94 -1.86 2.46
N THR A 36 6.11 -0.93 1.53
CA THR A 36 7.24 0.01 1.52
C THR A 36 7.07 1.16 2.52
N GLU A 37 5.86 1.34 3.07
CA GLU A 37 5.55 2.33 4.10
C GLU A 37 4.74 1.70 5.25
N PRO A 38 4.82 2.25 6.47
CA PRO A 38 3.99 1.82 7.58
C PRO A 38 2.49 1.94 7.28
N VAL A 39 1.75 0.88 7.62
CA VAL A 39 0.29 0.83 7.51
C VAL A 39 -0.39 1.53 8.69
N GLY A 40 -1.59 2.06 8.48
CA GLY A 40 -2.39 2.73 9.51
C GLY A 40 -2.22 4.26 9.55
N PRO A 41 -2.68 4.95 10.61
CA PRO A 41 -2.56 6.40 10.80
C PRO A 41 -1.12 6.91 10.92
N SER A 42 -0.91 8.23 10.82
CA SER A 42 0.42 8.81 11.10
C SER A 42 0.79 8.65 12.58
N PHE A 43 2.08 8.48 12.83
CA PHE A 43 2.72 8.58 14.13
C PHE A 43 3.93 9.51 14.03
N TRP A 44 4.48 9.94 15.15
CA TRP A 44 5.46 11.04 15.21
C TRP A 44 6.75 10.73 14.43
N GLU A 45 7.24 9.49 14.49
CA GLU A 45 8.48 9.05 13.86
C GLU A 45 8.30 8.60 12.39
N ARG A 46 7.11 8.81 11.81
CA ARG A 46 6.85 8.40 10.42
C ARG A 46 7.56 9.34 9.43
N SER A 47 8.61 8.84 8.78
CA SER A 47 9.18 9.46 7.59
C SER A 47 8.14 9.51 6.47
N SER A 48 7.97 10.69 5.84
CA SER A 48 7.02 10.91 4.74
C SER A 48 7.71 10.97 3.39
#